data_AF-A0A7W4IC42-F1
#
_entry.id   AF-A0A7W4IC42-F1
#
_cell.length_a   1.000
_cell.length_b   1.000
_cell.length_c   1.000
_cell.angle_alpha   90.00
_cell.angle_beta   90.00
_cell.angle_gamma   90.00
#
_symmetry.space_group_name_H-M   'P 1'
#
loop_
_entity.id
_entity.type
_entity.pdbx_description
1 polymer ?
#
loop_
_entity_poly.entity_id
_entity_poly.type
_entity_poly.pdbx_seq_one_letter_code
_entity_poly.pdbx_strand_id
1 'polypeptide(L)'
;MSGALSRIGNTVGAVAGTASGVLSTARSTVGTLSQAIGMLNGTIGPMGGLANLSGLGGMTSLVAASLAEAKFRGVTFSMPASEDEVGRRVVQLFFPGIDDFALQDLGQHDGPIHIRGLICGDDYVYRAGLMRAALLARGPATLVHPWWGEMRVRLVGEPARIGFDETQQGVATLQMTVVREPAPSARKSSSSGMLDSLSKLLDQADSMLDQATSVMRQVLSPLLIGVSLVRSVENSFSQVGAMFGGLIADASEPIATACATPLATLSAGVAQPLTNTGTTYADAVTDALVGVPVAIANAVLPATAAAVAPGGSSSGTTSSNAGSLFVAPSVSTQDYLGQLAAQGSNGTLMLAPTPQAGTALLIAAAQGCLNAGSTLATQPGCGSARAITLVAAVACVTQAIATAAAIGYASQQDALSTRDALVAALDALGDAVVAAAAVTVGNGIAPSAIADLYQAIQSTRAAVYADISARLGRLPSVVSVTVPREMSVWTLAYALTGDTIDNVVPMIGDLVTRNGLALPAIVPAGTVEALETAS
;
A
#
# COMPACT_ATOMS: atom_id res chain seq x y z
N MET A 1 -36.49 1.46 -52.80
CA MET A 1 -35.20 1.84 -52.18
C MET A 1 -35.00 3.35 -51.99
N SER A 2 -35.90 4.24 -52.45
CA SER A 2 -35.73 5.71 -52.28
C SER A 2 -36.21 6.28 -50.92
N GLY A 3 -37.15 5.61 -50.23
CA GLY A 3 -37.72 6.11 -48.97
C GLY A 3 -36.87 5.87 -47.70
N ALA A 4 -35.98 4.87 -47.70
CA ALA A 4 -35.17 4.52 -46.53
C ALA A 4 -33.92 5.43 -46.37
N LEU A 5 -33.33 5.87 -47.49
CA LEU A 5 -32.18 6.78 -47.50
C LEU A 5 -32.54 8.21 -47.03
N SER A 6 -33.76 8.68 -47.31
CA SER A 6 -34.25 9.98 -46.84
C SER A 6 -34.46 10.03 -45.32
N ARG A 7 -34.88 8.92 -44.69
CA ARG A 7 -35.02 8.84 -43.22
C ARG A 7 -33.69 8.78 -42.48
N ILE A 8 -32.66 8.20 -43.09
CA ILE A 8 -31.29 8.17 -42.55
C ILE A 8 -30.62 9.56 -42.68
N GLY A 9 -30.83 10.28 -43.79
CA GLY A 9 -30.32 11.64 -43.95
C GLY A 9 -30.88 12.64 -42.93
N ASN A 10 -32.19 12.56 -42.63
CA ASN A 10 -32.83 13.45 -41.66
C ASN A 10 -32.45 13.15 -40.20
N THR A 11 -32.13 11.89 -39.87
CA THR A 11 -31.70 11.51 -38.52
C THR A 11 -30.23 11.84 -38.26
N VAL A 12 -29.36 11.68 -39.26
CA VAL A 12 -27.95 12.11 -39.17
C VAL A 12 -27.83 13.65 -39.10
N GLY A 13 -28.67 14.39 -39.85
CA GLY A 13 -28.72 15.85 -39.78
C GLY A 13 -29.17 16.40 -38.42
N ALA A 14 -30.12 15.72 -37.76
CA ALA A 14 -30.59 16.10 -36.42
C ALA A 14 -29.53 15.84 -35.33
N VAL A 15 -28.78 14.73 -35.43
CA VAL A 15 -27.72 14.38 -34.46
C VAL A 15 -26.47 15.26 -34.64
N ALA A 16 -26.15 15.67 -35.87
CA ALA A 16 -25.07 16.64 -36.13
C ALA A 16 -25.42 18.05 -35.63
N GLY A 17 -26.70 18.46 -35.76
CA GLY A 17 -27.18 19.74 -35.24
C GLY A 17 -27.16 19.84 -33.71
N THR A 18 -27.50 18.76 -33.01
CA THR A 18 -27.45 18.72 -31.53
C THR A 18 -26.01 18.66 -31.01
N ALA A 19 -25.11 17.93 -31.66
CA ALA A 19 -23.69 17.91 -31.30
C ALA A 19 -23.01 19.28 -31.50
N SER A 20 -23.35 20.00 -32.57
CA SER A 20 -22.82 21.35 -32.82
C SER A 20 -23.39 22.41 -31.85
N GLY A 21 -24.63 22.22 -31.37
CA GLY A 21 -25.24 23.08 -30.34
C GLY A 21 -24.65 22.85 -28.94
N VAL A 22 -24.31 21.61 -28.59
CA VAL A 22 -23.64 21.30 -27.32
C VAL A 22 -22.21 21.82 -27.31
N LEU A 23 -21.49 21.73 -28.45
CA LEU A 23 -20.13 22.24 -28.57
C LEU A 23 -20.06 23.78 -28.57
N SER A 24 -21.06 24.48 -29.11
CA SER A 24 -21.15 25.95 -29.06
C SER A 24 -21.52 26.46 -27.66
N THR A 25 -22.39 25.73 -26.95
CA THR A 25 -22.75 26.03 -25.55
C THR A 25 -21.58 25.76 -24.61
N ALA A 26 -20.78 24.71 -24.85
CA ALA A 26 -19.55 24.44 -24.10
C ALA A 26 -18.46 25.49 -24.37
N ARG A 27 -18.32 25.97 -25.62
CA ARG A 27 -17.39 27.07 -25.95
C ARG A 27 -17.82 28.41 -25.34
N SER A 28 -19.12 28.70 -25.27
CA SER A 28 -19.60 29.93 -24.64
C SER A 28 -19.43 29.90 -23.12
N THR A 29 -19.62 28.75 -22.47
CA THR A 29 -19.37 28.58 -21.02
C THR A 29 -17.88 28.60 -20.68
N VAL A 30 -17.00 28.06 -21.52
CA VAL A 30 -15.54 28.20 -21.35
C VAL A 30 -15.07 29.64 -21.62
N GLY A 31 -15.70 30.34 -22.58
CA GLY A 31 -15.45 31.76 -22.84
C GLY A 31 -15.89 32.68 -21.70
N THR A 32 -17.04 32.42 -21.08
CA THR A 32 -17.53 33.21 -19.92
C THR A 32 -16.75 32.90 -18.64
N LEU A 33 -16.29 31.66 -18.43
CA LEU A 33 -15.35 31.33 -17.35
C LEU A 33 -13.98 31.97 -17.58
N SER A 34 -13.46 32.00 -18.80
CA SER A 34 -12.21 32.68 -19.14
C SER A 34 -12.31 34.21 -18.98
N GLN A 35 -13.47 34.81 -19.27
CA GLN A 35 -13.71 36.24 -19.03
C GLN A 35 -13.91 36.54 -17.53
N ALA A 36 -14.58 35.67 -16.77
CA ALA A 36 -14.73 35.82 -15.33
C ALA A 36 -13.40 35.68 -14.56
N ILE A 37 -12.55 34.74 -14.99
CA ILE A 37 -11.18 34.58 -14.46
C ILE A 37 -10.29 35.77 -14.87
N GLY A 38 -10.49 36.33 -16.07
CA GLY A 38 -9.82 37.55 -16.52
C GLY A 38 -10.21 38.81 -15.74
N MET A 39 -11.47 38.93 -15.30
CA MET A 39 -11.94 40.05 -14.46
C MET A 39 -11.54 39.91 -12.98
N LEU A 40 -11.27 38.69 -12.51
CA LEU A 40 -10.73 38.46 -11.15
C LEU A 40 -9.22 38.69 -11.06
N ASN A 41 -8.48 38.54 -12.17
CA ASN A 41 -7.01 38.61 -12.19
C ASN A 41 -6.46 39.97 -12.68
N GLY A 42 -7.33 40.91 -13.03
CA GLY A 42 -6.96 42.27 -13.43
C GLY A 42 -7.11 43.26 -12.27
N THR A 43 -5.99 43.79 -11.79
CA THR A 43 -5.87 44.94 -10.85
C THR A 43 -6.34 44.72 -9.40
N ILE A 44 -5.56 43.95 -8.65
CA ILE A 44 -5.42 44.16 -7.20
C ILE A 44 -4.35 45.26 -7.00
N GLY A 45 -4.79 46.50 -6.91
CA GLY A 45 -4.04 47.59 -6.28
C GLY A 45 -4.71 47.94 -4.95
N PRO A 46 -3.96 48.18 -3.86
CA PRO A 46 -4.57 48.52 -2.57
C PRO A 46 -5.08 49.97 -2.65
N MET A 47 -6.26 50.22 -2.11
CA MET A 47 -6.93 51.53 -2.04
C MET A 47 -7.63 51.99 -3.33
N GLY A 48 -8.94 51.70 -3.45
CA GLY A 48 -9.75 52.33 -4.51
C GLY A 48 -11.18 51.82 -4.72
N GLY A 49 -11.64 50.78 -4.01
CA GLY A 49 -12.94 50.14 -4.27
C GLY A 49 -14.04 50.35 -3.22
N LEU A 50 -13.90 51.30 -2.29
CA LEU A 50 -14.82 51.46 -1.14
C LEU A 50 -15.92 52.53 -1.34
N ALA A 51 -15.98 53.21 -2.48
CA ALA A 51 -16.86 54.37 -2.66
C ALA A 51 -18.29 54.06 -3.19
N ASN A 52 -18.60 52.82 -3.59
CA ASN A 52 -19.91 52.48 -4.18
C ASN A 52 -20.75 51.49 -3.35
N LEU A 53 -20.39 51.28 -2.08
CA LEU A 53 -21.12 50.38 -1.18
C LEU A 53 -21.82 51.11 -0.01
N SER A 54 -22.07 52.42 -0.12
CA SER A 54 -22.72 53.23 0.92
C SER A 54 -24.25 53.18 0.89
N GLY A 55 -24.86 52.36 0.03
CA GLY A 55 -26.31 52.35 -0.21
C GLY A 55 -27.07 51.09 0.21
N LEU A 56 -26.41 50.08 0.77
CA LEU A 56 -27.05 48.80 1.12
C LEU A 56 -26.90 48.55 2.62
N GLY A 57 -28.02 48.64 3.35
CA GLY A 57 -28.12 48.45 4.81
C GLY A 57 -27.80 47.02 5.27
N GLY A 58 -26.54 46.61 5.15
CA GLY A 58 -26.05 45.26 5.45
C GLY A 58 -24.81 45.24 6.35
N MET A 59 -24.67 46.21 7.26
CA MET A 59 -23.54 46.28 8.20
C MET A 59 -23.53 45.13 9.23
N THR A 60 -24.59 44.34 9.35
CA THR A 60 -24.61 43.08 10.12
C THR A 60 -24.15 41.88 9.30
N SER A 61 -24.24 41.92 7.97
CA SER A 61 -23.91 40.81 7.06
C SER A 61 -22.44 40.78 6.65
N LEU A 62 -21.78 41.93 6.51
CA LEU A 62 -20.35 41.99 6.17
C LEU A 62 -19.43 41.55 7.31
N VAL A 63 -19.87 41.66 8.56
CA VAL A 63 -19.17 41.05 9.70
C VAL A 63 -19.25 39.53 9.58
N ALA A 64 -20.39 38.95 9.23
CA ALA A 64 -20.52 37.51 9.04
C ALA A 64 -19.68 36.96 7.87
N ALA A 65 -19.48 37.74 6.80
CA ALA A 65 -18.76 37.30 5.59
C ALA A 65 -17.23 37.17 5.76
N SER A 66 -16.64 37.68 6.85
CA SER A 66 -15.18 37.68 7.05
C SER A 66 -14.71 36.92 8.29
N LEU A 67 -15.62 36.32 9.08
CA LEU A 67 -15.23 35.51 10.23
C LEU A 67 -15.25 34.01 9.90
N ALA A 68 -14.24 33.31 10.39
CA ALA A 68 -14.05 31.88 10.15
C ALA A 68 -15.17 31.05 10.82
N GLU A 69 -15.89 30.24 10.04
CA GLU A 69 -17.01 29.43 10.54
C GLU A 69 -16.53 28.10 11.14
N ALA A 70 -16.89 27.85 12.40
CA ALA A 70 -16.62 26.63 13.14
C ALA A 70 -17.92 25.86 13.43
N LYS A 71 -17.82 24.54 13.65
CA LYS A 71 -18.98 23.70 14.03
C LYS A 71 -18.69 22.88 15.27
N PHE A 72 -19.54 22.97 16.28
CA PHE A 72 -19.47 22.11 17.47
C PHE A 72 -20.72 21.23 17.56
N ARG A 73 -20.55 19.90 17.48
CA ARG A 73 -21.65 18.91 17.44
C ARG A 73 -22.78 19.30 16.47
N GLY A 74 -22.43 19.88 15.33
CA GLY A 74 -23.38 20.33 14.30
C GLY A 74 -23.92 21.76 14.46
N VAL A 75 -23.67 22.44 15.59
CA VAL A 75 -24.03 23.85 15.78
C VAL A 75 -22.91 24.73 15.21
N THR A 76 -23.25 25.52 14.20
CA THR A 76 -22.33 26.50 13.60
C THR A 76 -22.14 27.68 14.53
N PHE A 77 -20.93 28.23 14.59
CA PHE A 77 -20.62 29.49 15.24
C PHE A 77 -19.42 30.15 14.55
N SER A 78 -19.29 31.45 14.72
CA SER A 78 -18.17 32.22 14.18
C SER A 78 -17.02 32.22 15.18
N MET A 79 -15.78 32.03 14.73
CA MET A 79 -14.62 31.86 15.60
C MET A 79 -13.53 32.90 15.31
N PRO A 80 -13.55 34.05 16.02
CA PRO A 80 -12.56 35.11 15.82
C PRO A 80 -11.14 34.77 16.31
N ALA A 81 -11.02 33.98 17.38
CA ALA A 81 -9.71 33.65 17.97
C ALA A 81 -9.70 32.27 18.63
N SER A 82 -8.61 31.54 18.43
CA SER A 82 -8.28 30.28 19.12
C SER A 82 -6.86 30.35 19.67
N GLU A 83 -6.66 29.85 20.87
CA GLU A 83 -5.34 29.64 21.47
C GLU A 83 -5.17 28.14 21.74
N ASP A 84 -4.00 27.59 21.40
CA ASP A 84 -3.67 26.17 21.57
C ASP A 84 -2.35 26.07 22.34
N GLU A 85 -2.36 25.30 23.42
CA GLU A 85 -1.18 25.04 24.24
C GLU A 85 -0.52 23.73 23.78
N VAL A 86 0.65 23.85 23.14
CA VAL A 86 1.37 22.69 22.59
C VAL A 86 2.76 22.61 23.21
N GLY A 87 3.15 21.41 23.65
CA GLY A 87 4.49 21.21 24.22
C GLY A 87 4.86 19.75 24.43
N ARG A 88 5.84 19.51 25.30
CA ARG A 88 6.18 18.18 25.81
C ARG A 88 5.98 18.15 27.32
N ARG A 89 5.53 17.03 27.85
CA ARG A 89 5.35 16.82 29.29
C ARG A 89 6.71 16.54 29.89
N VAL A 90 7.42 17.56 30.35
CA VAL A 90 8.74 17.39 30.95
C VAL A 90 8.65 17.61 32.46
N VAL A 91 9.08 16.63 33.24
CA VAL A 91 9.18 16.73 34.70
C VAL A 91 10.62 17.10 35.06
N GLN A 92 10.78 18.19 35.79
CA GLN A 92 12.05 18.60 36.36
C GLN A 92 12.24 17.95 37.73
N LEU A 93 13.29 17.14 37.86
CA LEU A 93 13.67 16.43 39.07
C LEU A 93 14.87 17.15 39.71
N PHE A 94 14.68 17.61 40.95
CA PHE A 94 15.72 18.24 41.75
C PHE A 94 16.32 17.22 42.73
N PHE A 95 17.65 17.26 42.90
CA PHE A 95 18.37 16.39 43.83
C PHE A 95 18.88 17.18 45.05
N PRO A 96 18.77 16.65 46.28
CA PRO A 96 19.25 17.37 47.45
C PRO A 96 20.78 17.48 47.45
N GLY A 97 21.31 18.70 47.65
CA GLY A 97 22.74 18.96 47.79
C GLY A 97 23.51 19.12 46.47
N ILE A 98 22.82 19.12 45.34
CA ILE A 98 23.38 19.35 43.99
C ILE A 98 22.50 20.38 43.30
N ASP A 99 23.09 21.43 42.73
CA ASP A 99 22.35 22.51 42.04
C ASP A 99 21.94 22.14 40.60
N ASP A 100 22.37 20.97 40.11
CA ASP A 100 21.95 20.39 38.84
C ASP A 100 20.59 19.66 38.96
N PHE A 101 19.78 19.73 37.89
CA PHE A 101 18.47 19.09 37.78
C PHE A 101 18.42 18.14 36.58
N ALA A 102 17.60 17.09 36.67
CA ALA A 102 17.30 16.20 35.56
C ALA A 102 15.94 16.53 34.94
N LEU A 103 15.83 16.43 33.62
CA LEU A 103 14.57 16.57 32.88
C LEU A 103 14.11 15.20 32.39
N GLN A 104 12.97 14.73 32.89
CA GLN A 104 12.33 13.50 32.41
C GLN A 104 11.21 13.85 31.45
N ASP A 105 11.34 13.41 30.19
CA ASP A 105 10.30 13.58 29.18
C ASP A 105 9.25 12.46 29.29
N LEU A 106 8.00 12.85 29.49
CA LEU A 106 6.81 11.98 29.59
C LEU A 106 5.99 12.00 28.29
N GLY A 107 6.57 12.48 27.19
CA GLY A 107 5.96 12.48 25.86
C GLY A 107 5.23 13.77 25.52
N GLN A 108 4.35 13.68 24.51
CA GLN A 108 3.66 14.83 23.94
C GLN A 108 2.67 15.46 24.95
N HIS A 109 2.75 16.77 25.12
CA HIS A 109 1.74 17.56 25.81
C HIS A 109 0.82 18.21 24.77
N ASP A 110 -0.40 17.69 24.71
CA ASP A 110 -1.51 18.29 23.98
C ASP A 110 -2.39 18.99 25.01
N GLY A 111 -2.25 20.32 25.10
CA GLY A 111 -2.85 21.15 26.13
C GLY A 111 -4.30 21.53 25.83
N PRO A 112 -4.93 22.31 26.72
CA PRO A 112 -6.26 22.86 26.48
C PRO A 112 -6.25 23.88 25.34
N ILE A 113 -7.25 23.79 24.47
CA ILE A 113 -7.55 24.79 23.45
C ILE A 113 -8.59 25.75 24.03
N HIS A 114 -8.26 27.03 24.06
CA HIS A 114 -9.18 28.09 24.44
C HIS A 114 -9.87 28.66 23.21
N ILE A 115 -11.20 28.54 23.17
CA ILE A 115 -12.03 28.93 22.05
C ILE A 115 -12.89 30.12 22.46
N ARG A 116 -12.76 31.21 21.70
CA ARG A 116 -13.67 32.37 21.76
C ARG A 116 -14.48 32.42 20.49
N GLY A 117 -15.78 32.20 20.63
CA GLY A 117 -16.76 32.16 19.54
C GLY A 117 -17.82 33.25 19.67
N LEU A 118 -18.42 33.60 18.54
CA LEU A 118 -19.54 34.51 18.40
C LEU A 118 -20.67 33.77 17.66
N ILE A 119 -21.88 33.82 18.19
CA ILE A 119 -23.08 33.34 17.49
C ILE A 119 -23.82 34.59 17.02
N CYS A 120 -23.69 34.89 15.72
CA CYS A 120 -24.31 36.05 15.10
C CYS A 120 -25.47 35.64 14.18
N GLY A 121 -26.50 36.48 14.11
CA GLY A 121 -27.62 36.36 13.17
C GLY A 121 -28.99 36.52 13.85
N ASP A 122 -30.04 36.57 13.06
CA ASP A 122 -31.41 36.81 13.57
C ASP A 122 -31.87 35.69 14.52
N ASP A 123 -31.40 34.45 14.30
CA ASP A 123 -31.71 33.26 15.11
C ASP A 123 -30.70 33.01 16.25
N TYR A 124 -29.92 34.01 16.66
CA TYR A 124 -28.82 33.81 17.62
C TYR A 124 -29.29 33.22 18.96
N VAL A 125 -30.48 33.60 19.45
CA VAL A 125 -31.06 33.08 20.71
C VAL A 125 -31.37 31.59 20.59
N TYR A 126 -31.95 31.16 19.46
CA TYR A 126 -32.27 29.76 19.21
C TYR A 126 -31.01 28.90 19.07
N ARG A 127 -30.02 29.39 18.31
CA ARG A 127 -28.70 28.72 18.15
C ARG A 127 -27.92 28.66 19.45
N ALA A 128 -27.99 29.69 20.30
CA ALA A 128 -27.41 29.66 21.64
C ALA A 128 -28.07 28.58 22.53
N GLY A 129 -29.38 28.37 22.40
CA GLY A 129 -30.10 27.27 23.05
C GLY A 129 -29.63 25.89 22.57
N LEU A 130 -29.45 25.71 21.26
CA LEU A 130 -28.89 24.47 20.68
C LEU A 130 -27.44 24.24 21.11
N MET A 131 -26.62 25.30 21.15
CA MET A 131 -25.24 25.21 21.64
C MET A 131 -25.21 24.79 23.11
N ARG A 132 -26.08 25.36 23.95
CA ARG A 132 -26.22 24.95 25.36
C ARG A 132 -26.57 23.47 25.48
N ALA A 133 -27.51 22.97 24.67
CA ALA A 133 -27.86 21.55 24.66
C ALA A 133 -26.68 20.68 24.20
N ALA A 134 -25.93 21.11 23.19
CA ALA A 134 -24.74 20.41 22.69
C ALA A 134 -23.61 20.34 23.74
N LEU A 135 -23.39 21.41 24.50
CA LEU A 135 -22.40 21.46 25.58
C LEU A 135 -22.79 20.58 26.78
N LEU A 136 -24.07 20.42 27.06
CA LEU A 136 -24.58 19.57 28.15
C LEU A 136 -24.62 18.07 27.79
N ALA A 137 -24.54 17.72 26.52
CA ALA A 137 -24.65 16.33 26.08
C ALA A 137 -23.39 15.52 26.46
N ARG A 138 -23.61 14.35 27.08
CA ARG A 138 -22.53 13.46 27.55
C ARG A 138 -21.67 12.93 26.39
N GLY A 139 -20.36 12.79 26.64
CA GLY A 139 -19.41 12.12 25.74
C GLY A 139 -18.52 13.09 24.93
N PRO A 140 -17.58 12.56 24.13
CA PRO A 140 -16.74 13.36 23.25
C PRO A 140 -17.59 14.08 22.19
N ALA A 141 -17.16 15.28 21.83
CA ALA A 141 -17.78 16.12 20.83
C ALA A 141 -16.90 16.21 19.59
N THR A 142 -17.51 16.25 18.41
CA THR A 142 -16.81 16.61 17.18
C THR A 142 -16.82 18.13 17.05
N LEU A 143 -15.62 18.73 16.98
CA LEU A 143 -15.40 20.13 16.67
C LEU A 143 -14.75 20.21 15.28
N VAL A 144 -15.37 20.93 14.37
CA VAL A 144 -14.76 21.31 13.09
C VAL A 144 -14.20 22.71 13.27
N HIS A 145 -12.88 22.80 13.35
CA HIS A 145 -12.14 24.03 13.48
C HIS A 145 -11.79 24.59 12.08
N PRO A 146 -11.87 25.92 11.84
CA PRO A 146 -11.62 26.49 10.52
C PRO A 146 -10.21 26.21 9.99
N TRP A 147 -9.21 26.19 10.87
CA TRP A 147 -7.80 25.99 10.50
C TRP A 147 -7.28 24.57 10.71
N TRP A 148 -7.90 23.79 11.60
CA TRP A 148 -7.41 22.44 11.98
C TRP A 148 -8.33 21.30 11.54
N GLY A 149 -9.45 21.62 10.90
CA GLY A 149 -10.39 20.61 10.42
C GLY A 149 -11.16 19.91 11.55
N GLU A 150 -11.60 18.68 11.29
CA GLU A 150 -12.39 17.89 12.22
C GLU A 150 -11.53 17.27 13.33
N MET A 151 -11.91 17.51 14.58
CA MET A 151 -11.26 16.94 15.76
C MET A 151 -12.26 16.43 16.78
N ARG A 152 -11.89 15.35 17.47
CA ARG A 152 -12.60 14.85 18.66
C ARG A 152 -12.09 15.59 19.88
N VAL A 153 -12.98 16.31 20.53
CA VAL A 153 -12.65 17.13 21.69
C VAL A 153 -13.54 16.80 22.87
N ARG A 154 -13.02 17.04 24.07
CA ARG A 154 -13.76 16.92 25.31
C ARG A 154 -13.68 18.25 26.06
N LEU A 155 -14.82 18.69 26.59
CA LEU A 155 -14.87 19.85 27.48
C LEU A 155 -14.17 19.48 28.78
N VAL A 156 -13.09 20.20 29.09
CA VAL A 156 -12.26 20.01 30.28
C VAL A 156 -11.90 21.39 30.82
N GLY A 157 -11.89 21.53 32.15
CA GLY A 157 -11.60 22.80 32.83
C GLY A 157 -12.86 23.56 33.19
N GLU A 158 -12.87 24.86 32.91
CA GLU A 158 -13.99 25.74 33.27
C GLU A 158 -15.27 25.42 32.48
N PRO A 159 -16.46 25.59 33.10
CA PRO A 159 -17.71 25.42 32.39
C PRO A 159 -17.82 26.44 31.25
N ALA A 160 -18.27 26.00 30.08
CA ALA A 160 -18.47 26.86 28.93
C ALA A 160 -19.49 27.98 29.26
N ARG A 161 -19.17 29.21 28.87
CA ARG A 161 -19.97 30.41 29.15
C ARG A 161 -20.63 30.90 27.88
N ILE A 162 -21.93 31.18 27.97
CA ILE A 162 -22.71 31.84 26.92
C ILE A 162 -23.21 33.16 27.50
N GLY A 163 -22.75 34.28 26.96
CA GLY A 163 -23.10 35.63 27.39
C GLY A 163 -24.02 36.33 26.40
N PHE A 164 -25.04 36.99 26.91
CA PHE A 164 -25.90 37.92 26.17
C PHE A 164 -25.63 39.32 26.69
N ASP A 165 -25.37 40.26 25.80
CA ASP A 165 -25.16 41.67 26.13
C ASP A 165 -26.27 42.49 25.47
N GLU A 166 -27.00 43.27 26.28
CA GLU A 166 -28.10 44.10 25.81
C GLU A 166 -27.61 45.23 24.88
N THR A 167 -26.34 45.62 25.03
CA THR A 167 -25.69 46.63 24.17
C THR A 167 -25.30 46.08 22.79
N GLN A 168 -25.21 44.75 22.63
CA GLN A 168 -24.85 44.06 21.40
C GLN A 168 -26.00 43.17 20.92
N GLN A 169 -27.10 43.80 20.50
CA GLN A 169 -28.25 43.07 19.96
C GLN A 169 -27.86 42.28 18.71
N GLY A 170 -28.24 41.00 18.66
CA GLY A 170 -27.98 40.10 17.52
C GLY A 170 -26.71 39.24 17.63
N VAL A 171 -25.99 39.28 18.77
CA VAL A 171 -24.76 38.52 19.00
C VAL A 171 -24.78 37.85 20.38
N ALA A 172 -24.43 36.55 20.44
CA ALA A 172 -24.11 35.87 21.70
C ALA A 172 -22.62 35.50 21.74
N THR A 173 -21.98 35.72 22.89
CA THR A 173 -20.56 35.38 23.11
C THR A 173 -20.44 33.97 23.68
N LEU A 174 -19.51 33.19 23.17
CA LEU A 174 -19.25 31.81 23.59
C LEU A 174 -17.78 31.68 23.99
N GLN A 175 -17.54 31.18 25.21
CA GLN A 175 -16.21 30.84 25.68
C GLN A 175 -16.20 29.38 26.13
N MET A 176 -15.29 28.57 25.60
CA MET A 176 -15.11 27.19 26.03
C MET A 176 -13.64 26.79 26.01
N THR A 177 -13.29 25.88 26.90
CA THR A 177 -11.98 25.22 26.93
C THR A 177 -12.17 23.76 26.60
N VAL A 178 -11.45 23.28 25.59
CA VAL A 178 -11.57 21.90 25.10
C VAL A 178 -10.20 21.25 25.03
N VAL A 179 -10.12 19.96 25.32
CA VAL A 179 -8.90 19.15 25.15
C VAL A 179 -9.16 18.13 24.04
N ARG A 180 -8.18 17.90 23.17
CA ARG A 180 -8.26 16.86 22.13
C ARG A 180 -8.29 15.49 22.81
N GLU A 181 -9.33 14.71 22.56
CA GLU A 181 -9.36 13.34 23.07
C GLU A 181 -8.50 12.50 22.11
N PRO A 182 -7.41 11.87 22.58
CA PRO A 182 -6.70 10.92 21.75
C PRO A 182 -7.71 9.87 21.31
N ALA A 183 -7.72 9.51 20.01
CA ALA A 183 -8.57 8.44 19.53
C ALA A 183 -8.43 7.25 20.50
N PRO A 184 -9.53 6.56 20.86
CA PRO A 184 -9.46 5.47 21.83
C PRO A 184 -8.29 4.63 21.38
N SER A 185 -7.28 4.50 22.26
CA SER A 185 -6.20 3.57 22.05
C SER A 185 -6.89 2.23 22.03
N ALA A 186 -7.37 1.82 20.85
CA ALA A 186 -7.50 0.43 20.54
C ALA A 186 -6.12 -0.09 20.96
N ARG A 187 -6.09 -0.84 22.05
CA ARG A 187 -5.18 -1.97 22.13
C ARG A 187 -5.52 -2.79 20.88
N LYS A 188 -5.09 -2.34 19.71
CA LYS A 188 -4.78 -3.22 18.61
C LYS A 188 -3.75 -4.11 19.28
N SER A 189 -4.19 -5.31 19.67
CA SER A 189 -3.25 -6.38 19.95
C SER A 189 -2.18 -6.26 18.88
N SER A 190 -0.90 -6.15 19.23
CA SER A 190 0.16 -5.87 18.26
C SER A 190 0.14 -6.86 17.08
N SER A 191 -0.43 -8.05 17.30
CA SER A 191 -0.77 -9.04 16.26
C SER A 191 -1.91 -8.61 15.30
N SER A 192 -2.98 -7.97 15.79
CA SER A 192 -4.09 -7.48 14.97
C SER A 192 -3.69 -6.30 14.07
N GLY A 193 -2.78 -5.43 14.54
CA GLY A 193 -2.22 -4.37 13.70
C GLY A 193 -1.35 -4.90 12.55
N MET A 194 -0.58 -5.96 12.82
CA MET A 194 0.24 -6.64 11.81
C MET A 194 -0.60 -7.43 10.80
N LEU A 195 -1.65 -8.13 11.26
CA LEU A 195 -2.55 -8.84 10.34
C LEU A 195 -3.31 -7.85 9.44
N ASP A 196 -3.63 -6.65 9.95
CA ASP A 196 -4.24 -5.56 9.17
C ASP A 196 -3.25 -4.95 8.15
N SER A 197 -1.97 -4.74 8.51
CA SER A 197 -0.95 -4.29 7.54
C SER A 197 -0.66 -5.35 6.48
N LEU A 198 -0.61 -6.63 6.89
CA LEU A 198 -0.34 -7.75 6.01
C LEU A 198 -1.51 -7.99 5.05
N SER A 199 -2.75 -7.97 5.56
CA SER A 199 -3.96 -8.07 4.71
C SER A 199 -3.95 -6.97 3.67
N LYS A 200 -3.71 -5.72 4.08
CA LYS A 200 -3.61 -4.58 3.15
C LYS A 200 -2.51 -4.78 2.11
N LEU A 201 -1.35 -5.30 2.50
CA LEU A 201 -0.26 -5.57 1.57
C LEU A 201 -0.64 -6.65 0.54
N LEU A 202 -1.29 -7.73 0.97
CA LEU A 202 -1.76 -8.79 0.05
C LEU A 202 -2.89 -8.28 -0.85
N ASP A 203 -3.85 -7.52 -0.32
CA ASP A 203 -4.94 -6.91 -1.09
C ASP A 203 -4.41 -5.94 -2.16
N GLN A 204 -3.39 -5.14 -1.83
CA GLN A 204 -2.75 -4.24 -2.79
C GLN A 204 -1.94 -5.02 -3.85
N ALA A 205 -1.25 -6.10 -3.47
CA ALA A 205 -0.55 -6.96 -4.41
C ALA A 205 -1.52 -7.66 -5.39
N ASP A 206 -2.66 -8.13 -4.91
CA ASP A 206 -3.72 -8.72 -5.75
C ASP A 206 -4.31 -7.65 -6.69
N SER A 207 -4.61 -6.46 -6.18
CA SER A 207 -5.08 -5.35 -7.01
C SER A 207 -4.08 -4.97 -8.10
N MET A 208 -2.77 -5.01 -7.82
CA MET A 208 -1.72 -4.78 -8.80
C MET A 208 -1.72 -5.85 -9.91
N LEU A 209 -1.94 -7.13 -9.57
CA LEU A 209 -2.08 -8.20 -10.55
C LEU A 209 -3.33 -8.00 -11.41
N ASP A 210 -4.47 -7.65 -10.80
CA ASP A 210 -5.72 -7.36 -11.50
C ASP A 210 -5.55 -6.23 -12.53
N GLN A 211 -4.87 -5.14 -12.17
CA GLN A 211 -4.57 -4.06 -13.12
C GLN A 211 -3.66 -4.54 -14.26
N ALA A 212 -2.67 -5.39 -13.98
CA ALA A 212 -1.80 -5.96 -15.02
C ALA A 212 -2.58 -6.89 -15.97
N THR A 213 -3.49 -7.73 -15.46
CA THR A 213 -4.35 -8.57 -16.31
C THR A 213 -5.32 -7.75 -17.15
N SER A 214 -5.81 -6.62 -16.64
CA SER A 214 -6.62 -5.66 -17.40
C SER A 214 -5.83 -5.08 -18.58
N VAL A 215 -4.57 -4.70 -18.37
CA VAL A 215 -3.67 -4.29 -19.46
C VAL A 215 -3.48 -5.42 -20.47
N MET A 216 -3.32 -6.68 -20.03
CA MET A 216 -3.22 -7.84 -20.92
C MET A 216 -4.45 -8.00 -21.81
N ARG A 217 -5.64 -7.89 -21.21
CA ARG A 217 -6.91 -7.95 -21.94
C ARG A 217 -7.04 -6.84 -22.97
N GLN A 218 -6.55 -5.63 -22.68
CA GLN A 218 -6.53 -4.53 -23.66
C GLN A 218 -5.57 -4.79 -24.81
N VAL A 219 -4.36 -5.30 -24.54
CA VAL A 219 -3.37 -5.67 -25.57
C VAL A 219 -3.93 -6.73 -26.52
N LEU A 220 -4.66 -7.70 -25.97
CA LEU A 220 -5.21 -8.84 -26.72
C LEU A 220 -6.65 -8.62 -27.21
N SER A 221 -7.27 -7.46 -26.94
CA SER A 221 -8.63 -7.11 -27.35
C SER A 221 -8.92 -6.99 -28.86
N PRO A 222 -7.96 -6.84 -29.79
CA PRO A 222 -8.29 -6.73 -31.21
C PRO A 222 -9.07 -7.94 -31.73
N LEU A 223 -10.20 -7.69 -32.41
CA LEU A 223 -11.12 -8.71 -32.94
C LEU A 223 -10.42 -9.70 -33.89
N LEU A 224 -9.41 -9.22 -34.61
CA LEU A 224 -8.52 -10.00 -35.46
C LEU A 224 -7.10 -9.93 -34.88
N ILE A 225 -6.60 -11.06 -34.39
CA ILE A 225 -5.24 -11.17 -33.90
C ILE A 225 -4.29 -11.15 -35.10
N GLY A 226 -3.59 -10.04 -35.31
CA GLY A 226 -2.61 -9.91 -36.38
C GLY A 226 -1.41 -10.84 -36.18
N VAL A 227 -0.79 -11.30 -37.28
CA VAL A 227 0.38 -12.21 -37.26
C VAL A 227 1.55 -11.65 -36.44
N SER A 228 1.69 -10.32 -36.34
CA SER A 228 2.69 -9.67 -35.47
C SER A 228 2.42 -9.90 -33.98
N LEU A 229 1.16 -9.80 -33.55
CA LEU A 229 0.78 -10.00 -32.15
C LEU A 229 0.89 -11.48 -31.75
N VAL A 230 0.49 -12.38 -32.66
CA VAL A 230 0.72 -13.83 -32.55
C VAL A 230 2.20 -14.15 -32.27
N ARG A 231 3.10 -13.68 -33.14
CA ARG A 231 4.54 -13.88 -32.98
C ARG A 231 5.07 -13.21 -31.71
N SER A 232 4.52 -12.06 -31.33
CA SER A 232 4.88 -11.38 -30.09
C SER A 232 4.55 -12.24 -28.87
N VAL A 233 3.41 -12.92 -28.86
CA VAL A 233 3.00 -13.82 -27.76
C VAL A 233 3.87 -15.08 -27.75
N GLU A 234 4.08 -15.73 -28.90
CA GLU A 234 4.92 -16.93 -29.03
C GLU A 234 6.37 -16.68 -28.60
N ASN A 235 6.97 -15.58 -29.07
CA ASN A 235 8.34 -15.22 -28.69
C ASN A 235 8.43 -14.83 -27.21
N SER A 236 7.40 -14.19 -26.64
CA SER A 236 7.34 -13.89 -25.20
C SER A 236 7.26 -15.17 -24.37
N PHE A 237 6.40 -16.13 -24.76
CA PHE A 237 6.32 -17.42 -24.08
C PHE A 237 7.61 -18.21 -24.14
N SER A 238 8.23 -18.30 -25.33
CA SER A 238 9.51 -19.01 -25.51
C SER A 238 10.61 -18.39 -24.66
N GLN A 239 10.74 -17.06 -24.64
CA GLN A 239 11.80 -16.41 -23.88
C GLN A 239 11.57 -16.45 -22.37
N VAL A 240 10.32 -16.26 -21.92
CA VAL A 240 9.96 -16.39 -20.49
C VAL A 240 10.16 -17.84 -20.02
N GLY A 241 9.72 -18.83 -20.82
CA GLY A 241 9.95 -20.25 -20.52
C GLY A 241 11.42 -20.63 -20.46
N ALA A 242 12.25 -20.14 -21.39
CA ALA A 242 13.70 -20.37 -21.39
C ALA A 242 14.38 -19.71 -20.17
N MET A 243 13.94 -18.50 -19.79
CA MET A 243 14.43 -17.80 -18.61
C MET A 243 14.13 -18.61 -17.34
N PHE A 244 12.89 -19.06 -17.16
CA PHE A 244 12.50 -19.88 -16.01
C PHE A 244 13.25 -21.20 -16.00
N GLY A 245 13.41 -21.85 -17.16
CA GLY A 245 14.20 -23.07 -17.29
C GLY A 245 15.65 -22.91 -16.82
N GLY A 246 16.30 -21.78 -17.15
CA GLY A 246 17.64 -21.47 -16.68
C GLY A 246 17.71 -21.20 -15.18
N LEU A 247 16.75 -20.44 -14.62
CA LEU A 247 16.70 -20.11 -13.19
C LEU A 247 16.37 -21.32 -12.31
N ILE A 248 15.59 -22.28 -12.81
CA ILE A 248 15.15 -23.47 -12.06
C ILE A 248 16.18 -24.60 -12.15
N ALA A 249 17.07 -24.59 -13.15
CA ALA A 249 18.08 -25.64 -13.33
C ALA A 249 19.01 -25.81 -12.12
N ASP A 250 19.30 -24.71 -11.41
CA ASP A 250 20.13 -24.70 -10.20
C ASP A 250 19.29 -24.66 -8.90
N ALA A 251 17.95 -24.73 -8.99
CA ALA A 251 17.04 -24.68 -7.84
C ALA A 251 16.87 -26.06 -7.17
N SER A 252 16.31 -26.08 -5.96
CA SER A 252 16.06 -27.33 -5.23
C SER A 252 15.01 -28.21 -5.93
N GLU A 253 15.19 -29.54 -5.87
CA GLU A 253 14.27 -30.53 -6.49
C GLU A 253 12.77 -30.30 -6.25
N PRO A 254 12.28 -29.90 -5.05
CA PRO A 254 10.85 -29.62 -4.87
C PRO A 254 10.35 -28.42 -5.70
N ILE A 255 11.20 -27.42 -5.98
CA ILE A 255 10.84 -26.30 -6.85
C ILE A 255 10.86 -26.75 -8.32
N ALA A 256 11.88 -27.52 -8.70
CA ALA A 256 12.00 -28.03 -10.07
C ALA A 256 10.84 -28.93 -10.48
N THR A 257 10.39 -29.81 -9.58
CA THR A 257 9.24 -30.71 -9.81
C THR A 257 7.91 -29.95 -9.87
N ALA A 258 7.68 -28.97 -9.00
CA ALA A 258 6.47 -28.15 -9.01
C ALA A 258 6.35 -27.31 -10.30
N CYS A 259 7.48 -26.84 -10.85
CA CYS A 259 7.49 -26.01 -12.05
C CYS A 259 7.44 -26.79 -13.37
N ALA A 260 7.59 -28.12 -13.35
CA ALA A 260 7.65 -28.91 -14.57
C ALA A 260 6.37 -28.83 -15.42
N THR A 261 5.18 -28.85 -14.78
CA THR A 261 3.90 -28.76 -15.46
C THR A 261 3.61 -27.37 -16.06
N PRO A 262 3.78 -26.24 -15.35
CA PRO A 262 3.56 -24.92 -15.95
C PRO A 262 4.65 -24.53 -16.96
N LEU A 263 5.87 -25.07 -16.86
CA LEU A 263 6.89 -24.84 -17.88
C LEU A 263 6.56 -25.59 -19.18
N ALA A 264 5.95 -26.77 -19.07
CA ALA A 264 5.44 -27.51 -20.22
C ALA A 264 4.29 -26.76 -20.90
N THR A 265 3.36 -26.13 -20.16
CA THR A 265 2.28 -25.33 -20.75
C THR A 265 2.79 -24.07 -21.45
N LEU A 266 3.81 -23.40 -20.89
CA LEU A 266 4.50 -22.30 -21.57
C LEU A 266 5.17 -22.74 -22.88
N SER A 267 5.81 -23.91 -22.89
CA SER A 267 6.48 -24.45 -24.08
C SER A 267 5.50 -24.92 -25.16
N ALA A 268 4.33 -25.43 -24.76
CA ALA A 268 3.26 -25.85 -25.67
C ALA A 268 2.57 -24.64 -26.33
N GLY A 269 2.58 -23.48 -25.66
CA GLY A 269 1.92 -22.27 -26.10
C GLY A 269 0.39 -22.35 -25.99
N VAL A 270 -0.27 -21.21 -26.19
CA VAL A 270 -1.74 -21.11 -26.14
C VAL A 270 -2.29 -21.05 -27.56
N ALA A 271 -3.25 -21.94 -27.86
CA ALA A 271 -3.91 -21.97 -29.17
C ALA A 271 -4.71 -20.67 -29.42
N GLN A 272 -4.45 -20.03 -30.55
CA GLN A 272 -5.06 -18.75 -30.90
C GLN A 272 -6.46 -18.93 -31.52
N PRO A 273 -7.47 -18.18 -31.08
CA PRO A 273 -8.77 -18.18 -31.73
C PRO A 273 -8.73 -17.39 -33.05
N LEU A 274 -9.45 -17.87 -34.07
CA LEU A 274 -9.59 -17.17 -35.37
C LEU A 274 -10.31 -15.82 -35.24
N THR A 275 -11.17 -15.67 -34.24
CA THR A 275 -11.89 -14.44 -33.90
C THR A 275 -11.87 -14.25 -32.39
N ASN A 276 -11.43 -13.10 -31.92
CA ASN A 276 -11.37 -12.81 -30.49
C ASN A 276 -12.63 -12.07 -30.03
N THR A 277 -13.65 -12.82 -29.59
CA THR A 277 -14.96 -12.27 -29.19
C THR A 277 -15.11 -12.07 -27.67
N GLY A 278 -14.06 -12.36 -26.87
CA GLY A 278 -14.13 -12.30 -25.41
C GLY A 278 -12.75 -12.21 -24.75
N THR A 279 -12.68 -12.42 -23.42
CA THR A 279 -11.41 -12.37 -22.67
C THR A 279 -10.70 -13.71 -22.58
N THR A 280 -11.31 -14.80 -23.06
CA THR A 280 -10.83 -16.19 -22.84
C THR A 280 -9.41 -16.43 -23.33
N TYR A 281 -9.00 -15.86 -24.46
CA TYR A 281 -7.62 -15.96 -24.95
C TYR A 281 -6.65 -15.19 -24.07
N ALA A 282 -7.03 -13.98 -23.63
CA ALA A 282 -6.20 -13.19 -22.73
C ALA A 282 -6.07 -13.83 -21.34
N ASP A 283 -7.14 -14.45 -20.85
CA ASP A 283 -7.17 -15.18 -19.59
C ASP A 283 -6.27 -16.42 -19.67
N ALA A 284 -6.32 -17.19 -20.76
CA ALA A 284 -5.44 -18.34 -20.99
C ALA A 284 -3.96 -17.96 -21.12
N VAL A 285 -3.66 -16.83 -21.79
CA VAL A 285 -2.28 -16.32 -21.89
C VAL A 285 -1.76 -15.88 -20.52
N THR A 286 -2.60 -15.19 -19.75
CA THR A 286 -2.27 -14.75 -18.39
C THR A 286 -2.04 -15.94 -17.47
N ASP A 287 -2.92 -16.95 -17.50
CA ASP A 287 -2.84 -18.14 -16.66
C ASP A 287 -1.54 -18.94 -16.92
N ALA A 288 -1.15 -19.08 -18.20
CA ALA A 288 0.11 -19.70 -18.57
C ALA A 288 1.34 -18.92 -18.04
N LEU A 289 1.33 -17.58 -18.07
CA LEU A 289 2.41 -16.73 -17.57
C LEU A 289 2.49 -16.70 -16.03
N VAL A 290 1.35 -16.75 -15.35
CA VAL A 290 1.25 -16.70 -13.88
C VAL A 290 1.50 -18.08 -13.24
N GLY A 291 1.28 -19.17 -13.98
CA GLY A 291 1.39 -20.54 -13.47
C GLY A 291 2.77 -20.91 -12.89
N VAL A 292 3.87 -20.46 -13.52
CA VAL A 292 5.22 -20.75 -13.03
C VAL A 292 5.52 -20.02 -11.70
N PRO A 293 5.32 -18.70 -11.57
CA PRO A 293 5.44 -18.00 -10.29
C PRO A 293 4.61 -18.61 -9.15
N VAL A 294 3.37 -19.02 -9.43
CA VAL A 294 2.49 -19.64 -8.43
C VAL A 294 3.00 -21.01 -7.99
N ALA A 295 3.50 -21.82 -8.93
CA ALA A 295 4.11 -23.11 -8.60
C ALA A 295 5.35 -22.96 -7.71
N ILE A 296 6.19 -21.96 -7.99
CA ILE A 296 7.35 -21.63 -7.14
C ILE A 296 6.89 -21.25 -5.73
N ALA A 297 5.89 -20.37 -5.61
CA ALA A 297 5.38 -19.94 -4.30
C ALA A 297 4.78 -21.12 -3.51
N ASN A 298 3.99 -21.98 -4.15
CA ASN A 298 3.39 -23.15 -3.52
C ASN A 298 4.42 -24.20 -3.07
N ALA A 299 5.55 -24.33 -3.77
CA ALA A 299 6.63 -25.24 -3.39
C ALA A 299 7.41 -24.76 -2.14
N VAL A 300 7.33 -23.46 -1.85
CA VAL A 300 8.12 -22.79 -0.80
C VAL A 300 7.28 -22.50 0.44
N LEU A 301 5.98 -22.24 0.29
CA LEU A 301 5.07 -22.01 1.41
C LEU A 301 4.77 -23.34 2.14
N PRO A 302 4.79 -23.35 3.49
CA PRO A 302 4.45 -24.57 4.23
C PRO A 302 2.99 -24.95 3.95
N ALA A 303 2.76 -26.22 3.58
CA ALA A 303 1.41 -26.76 3.45
C ALA A 303 0.71 -26.60 4.80
N THR A 304 -0.38 -25.85 4.85
CA THR A 304 -1.24 -25.79 6.03
C THR A 304 -1.81 -27.18 6.23
N ALA A 305 -1.31 -27.90 7.24
CA ALA A 305 -1.97 -29.10 7.73
C ALA A 305 -3.37 -28.66 8.20
N ALA A 306 -4.38 -28.92 7.36
CA ALA A 306 -5.77 -28.70 7.72
C ALA A 306 -6.02 -29.40 9.05
N ALA A 307 -6.52 -28.66 10.03
CA ALA A 307 -6.99 -29.22 11.28
C ALA A 307 -8.04 -30.29 10.97
N VAL A 308 -7.64 -31.56 11.12
CA VAL A 308 -8.56 -32.70 11.04
C VAL A 308 -9.49 -32.61 12.24
N ALA A 309 -10.65 -31.99 12.05
CA ALA A 309 -11.79 -32.20 12.93
C ALA A 309 -12.37 -33.60 12.64
N PRO A 310 -12.55 -34.46 13.65
CA PRO A 310 -13.09 -35.79 13.41
C PRO A 310 -14.61 -35.73 13.25
N GLY A 311 -15.11 -36.18 12.10
CA GLY A 311 -16.46 -36.71 11.95
C GLY A 311 -17.42 -35.89 11.08
N GLY A 312 -17.91 -36.51 10.00
CA GLY A 312 -19.13 -36.09 9.31
C GLY A 312 -19.05 -36.20 7.79
N SER A 313 -19.27 -37.39 7.24
CA SER A 313 -19.45 -37.60 5.80
C SER A 313 -20.68 -36.86 5.27
N SER A 314 -20.54 -36.09 4.20
CA SER A 314 -21.65 -35.83 3.27
C SER A 314 -21.16 -35.60 1.84
N SER A 315 -21.57 -36.52 0.96
CA SER A 315 -21.53 -36.35 -0.49
C SER A 315 -22.38 -35.14 -0.91
N GLY A 316 -21.85 -34.32 -1.82
CA GLY A 316 -22.60 -33.20 -2.42
C GLY A 316 -21.95 -32.71 -3.71
N THR A 317 -22.55 -33.12 -4.82
CA THR A 317 -22.53 -32.57 -6.19
C THR A 317 -21.66 -31.34 -6.51
N THR A 318 -20.81 -31.52 -7.52
CA THR A 318 -20.05 -30.53 -8.28
C THR A 318 -20.93 -29.39 -8.78
N SER A 319 -20.69 -28.18 -8.27
CA SER A 319 -21.08 -26.92 -8.91
C SER A 319 -19.85 -26.04 -9.02
N SER A 320 -19.47 -25.76 -10.26
CA SER A 320 -18.41 -24.86 -10.67
C SER A 320 -18.75 -23.42 -10.28
N ASN A 321 -18.11 -22.91 -9.23
CA ASN A 321 -17.89 -21.48 -9.02
C ASN A 321 -16.38 -21.24 -9.05
N ALA A 322 -15.92 -20.50 -10.06
CA ALA A 322 -14.57 -19.98 -10.14
C ALA A 322 -14.37 -18.94 -9.03
N GLY A 323 -13.41 -19.17 -8.13
CA GLY A 323 -13.15 -18.28 -6.99
C GLY A 323 -12.13 -18.77 -5.97
N SER A 324 -11.63 -20.02 -6.05
CA SER A 324 -10.49 -20.46 -5.22
C SER A 324 -9.43 -21.16 -6.07
N LEU A 325 -8.27 -20.54 -6.22
CA LEU A 325 -7.08 -21.09 -6.90
C LEU A 325 -6.32 -22.15 -6.07
N PHE A 326 -6.87 -22.61 -4.94
CA PHE A 326 -6.25 -23.62 -4.09
C PHE A 326 -7.08 -24.90 -4.09
N VAL A 327 -6.67 -25.88 -4.90
CA VAL A 327 -7.09 -27.28 -4.76
C VAL A 327 -5.89 -28.06 -4.22
N ALA A 328 -6.05 -28.68 -3.05
CA ALA A 328 -5.00 -29.47 -2.42
C ALA A 328 -4.87 -30.85 -3.09
N PRO A 329 -3.66 -31.33 -3.42
CA PRO A 329 -3.45 -32.74 -3.73
C PRO A 329 -3.47 -33.55 -2.43
N SER A 330 -4.31 -34.59 -2.35
CA SER A 330 -4.28 -35.54 -1.24
C SER A 330 -3.13 -36.52 -1.44
N VAL A 331 -2.01 -36.31 -0.74
CA VAL A 331 -0.86 -37.22 -0.77
C VAL A 331 -0.96 -38.21 0.39
N SER A 332 -0.82 -39.50 0.11
CA SER A 332 -0.91 -40.57 1.09
C SER A 332 0.46 -40.84 1.73
N THR A 333 0.49 -41.42 2.94
CA THR A 333 1.74 -41.75 3.67
C THR A 333 2.67 -42.70 2.90
N GLN A 334 2.17 -43.39 1.88
CA GLN A 334 2.96 -44.25 0.99
C GLN A 334 3.81 -43.45 -0.02
N ASP A 335 3.38 -42.25 -0.40
CA ASP A 335 4.13 -41.36 -1.29
C ASP A 335 5.36 -40.74 -0.59
N TYR A 336 5.26 -40.55 0.73
CA TYR A 336 6.36 -39.98 1.54
C TYR A 336 7.58 -40.91 1.60
N LEU A 337 7.35 -42.22 1.70
CA LEU A 337 8.43 -43.23 1.65
C LEU A 337 9.00 -43.41 0.24
N GLY A 338 8.19 -43.16 -0.80
CA GLY A 338 8.66 -43.13 -2.20
C GLY A 338 9.55 -41.92 -2.51
N GLN A 339 9.23 -40.74 -1.94
CA GLN A 339 10.02 -39.52 -2.10
C GLN A 339 11.39 -39.58 -1.40
N LEU A 340 11.48 -40.25 -0.25
CA LEU A 340 12.76 -40.53 0.42
C LEU A 340 13.63 -41.52 -0.36
N ALA A 341 13.03 -42.45 -1.10
CA ALA A 341 13.76 -43.41 -1.93
C ALA A 341 14.27 -42.83 -3.27
N ALA A 342 13.65 -41.74 -3.76
CA ALA A 342 14.11 -41.02 -4.94
C ALA A 342 15.35 -40.12 -4.67
N GLN A 343 15.68 -39.86 -3.41
CA GLN A 343 16.87 -39.08 -2.99
C GLN A 343 18.20 -39.84 -3.13
N GLY A 344 18.22 -40.94 -3.89
CA GLY A 344 19.41 -41.74 -4.15
C GLY A 344 19.87 -41.64 -5.61
N SER A 345 20.65 -40.61 -5.96
CA SER A 345 21.70 -40.77 -6.98
C SER A 345 22.82 -39.73 -6.95
N ASN A 346 22.66 -38.56 -6.33
CA ASN A 346 23.76 -37.59 -6.20
C ASN A 346 23.79 -37.03 -4.76
N GLY A 347 24.78 -37.45 -3.98
CA GLY A 347 24.89 -37.20 -2.55
C GLY A 347 25.14 -35.75 -2.14
N THR A 348 24.12 -34.91 -2.23
CA THR A 348 24.00 -33.65 -1.48
C THR A 348 22.63 -33.63 -0.83
N LEU A 349 22.60 -33.70 0.50
CA LEU A 349 21.40 -33.45 1.32
C LEU A 349 20.99 -31.98 1.11
N MET A 350 20.22 -31.69 0.08
CA MET A 350 19.71 -30.35 -0.18
C MET A 350 18.53 -30.08 0.75
N LEU A 351 18.73 -29.09 1.62
CA LEU A 351 17.81 -28.59 2.63
C LEU A 351 16.44 -28.24 2.01
N ALA A 352 15.35 -28.47 2.75
CA ALA A 352 14.01 -28.04 2.35
C ALA A 352 14.03 -26.55 1.93
N PRO A 353 13.31 -26.15 0.86
CA PRO A 353 13.37 -24.80 0.34
C PRO A 353 12.94 -23.79 1.42
N THR A 354 13.85 -22.93 1.83
CA THR A 354 13.54 -21.84 2.77
C THR A 354 12.72 -20.75 2.07
N PRO A 355 11.77 -20.07 2.76
CA PRO A 355 10.98 -18.98 2.20
C PRO A 355 11.82 -17.83 1.64
N GLN A 356 12.99 -17.59 2.24
CA GLN A 356 13.93 -16.56 1.80
C GLN A 356 14.63 -16.87 0.47
N ALA A 357 14.88 -18.15 0.17
CA ALA A 357 15.43 -18.55 -1.13
C ALA A 357 14.37 -18.42 -2.24
N GLY A 358 13.11 -18.75 -1.93
CA GLY A 358 12.00 -18.60 -2.87
C GLY A 358 11.71 -17.15 -3.24
N THR A 359 11.72 -16.22 -2.27
CA THR A 359 11.56 -14.79 -2.54
C THR A 359 12.68 -14.25 -3.43
N ALA A 360 13.93 -14.61 -3.16
CA ALA A 360 15.07 -14.19 -3.96
C ALA A 360 14.99 -14.69 -5.41
N LEU A 361 14.60 -15.96 -5.60
CA LEU A 361 14.40 -16.55 -6.93
C LEU A 361 13.28 -15.83 -7.69
N LEU A 362 12.15 -15.53 -7.05
CA LEU A 362 11.03 -14.82 -7.66
C LEU A 362 11.39 -13.37 -8.04
N ILE A 363 12.20 -12.68 -7.24
CA ILE A 363 12.71 -11.34 -7.58
C ILE A 363 13.66 -11.42 -8.79
N ALA A 364 14.55 -12.41 -8.83
CA ALA A 364 15.43 -12.64 -9.97
C ALA A 364 14.63 -13.00 -11.25
N ALA A 365 13.57 -13.80 -11.11
CA ALA A 365 12.66 -14.13 -12.20
C ALA A 365 11.89 -12.90 -12.71
N ALA A 366 11.46 -11.99 -11.83
CA ALA A 366 10.83 -10.73 -12.23
C ALA A 366 11.78 -9.89 -13.10
N GLN A 367 13.03 -9.74 -12.67
CA GLN A 367 14.06 -9.02 -13.44
C GLN A 367 14.35 -9.69 -14.78
N GLY A 368 14.44 -11.02 -14.81
CA GLY A 368 14.61 -11.79 -16.04
C GLY A 368 13.47 -11.59 -17.04
N CYS A 369 12.21 -11.55 -16.57
CA CYS A 369 11.04 -11.23 -17.40
C CYS A 369 11.09 -9.81 -17.99
N LEU A 370 11.52 -8.82 -17.19
CA LEU A 370 11.68 -7.44 -17.68
C LEU A 370 12.79 -7.32 -18.74
N ASN A 371 13.91 -8.02 -18.54
CA ASN A 371 15.01 -8.10 -19.50
C ASN A 371 14.58 -8.80 -20.79
N ALA A 372 13.84 -9.90 -20.69
CA ALA A 372 13.24 -10.56 -21.86
C ALA A 372 12.38 -9.57 -22.67
N GLY A 373 11.46 -8.87 -21.99
CA GLY A 373 10.61 -7.85 -22.61
C GLY A 373 11.38 -6.73 -23.32
N SER A 374 12.49 -6.25 -22.74
CA SER A 374 13.29 -5.20 -23.35
C SER A 374 14.05 -5.69 -24.60
N THR A 375 14.55 -6.93 -24.58
CA THR A 375 15.19 -7.53 -25.77
C THR A 375 14.19 -7.78 -26.90
N LEU A 376 13.00 -8.34 -26.60
CA LEU A 376 11.93 -8.53 -27.58
C LEU A 376 11.45 -7.21 -28.18
N ALA A 377 11.38 -6.13 -27.40
CA ALA A 377 10.95 -4.82 -27.89
C ALA A 377 11.78 -4.29 -29.06
N THR A 378 13.05 -4.70 -29.16
CA THR A 378 13.97 -4.26 -30.23
C THR A 378 13.81 -5.06 -31.52
N GLN A 379 13.10 -6.19 -31.49
CA GLN A 379 12.86 -7.02 -32.66
C GLN A 379 11.64 -6.52 -33.48
N PRO A 380 11.69 -6.64 -34.82
CA PRO A 380 10.61 -6.18 -35.68
C PRO A 380 9.35 -7.06 -35.53
N GLY A 381 8.22 -6.43 -35.18
CA GLY A 381 6.91 -7.08 -35.11
C GLY A 381 6.41 -7.42 -33.69
N CYS A 382 7.20 -7.18 -32.65
CA CYS A 382 6.87 -7.51 -31.25
C CYS A 382 6.82 -6.27 -30.33
N GLY A 383 6.24 -5.17 -30.81
CA GLY A 383 6.03 -3.95 -30.02
C GLY A 383 5.15 -4.17 -28.77
N SER A 384 4.29 -5.19 -28.76
CA SER A 384 3.46 -5.54 -27.60
C SER A 384 4.16 -6.46 -26.58
N ALA A 385 5.36 -6.97 -26.87
CA ALA A 385 6.05 -7.94 -26.02
C ALA A 385 6.34 -7.38 -24.61
N ARG A 386 6.69 -6.09 -24.50
CA ARG A 386 6.91 -5.44 -23.20
C ARG A 386 5.70 -5.51 -22.29
N ALA A 387 4.50 -5.33 -22.83
CA ALA A 387 3.28 -5.40 -22.05
C ALA A 387 2.95 -6.85 -21.65
N ILE A 388 3.24 -7.83 -22.51
CA ILE A 388 3.04 -9.26 -22.21
C ILE A 388 3.99 -9.73 -21.10
N THR A 389 5.29 -9.46 -21.24
CA THR A 389 6.28 -9.89 -20.24
C THR A 389 6.17 -9.13 -18.91
N LEU A 390 5.63 -7.91 -18.93
CA LEU A 390 5.36 -7.13 -17.71
C LEU A 390 4.34 -7.82 -16.81
N VAL A 391 3.31 -8.47 -17.36
CA VAL A 391 2.32 -9.21 -16.57
C VAL A 391 2.97 -10.38 -15.84
N ALA A 392 3.87 -11.12 -16.50
CA ALA A 392 4.66 -12.17 -15.84
C ALA A 392 5.58 -11.61 -14.75
N ALA A 393 6.21 -10.46 -14.98
CA ALA A 393 7.04 -9.79 -13.98
C ALA A 393 6.22 -9.33 -12.76
N VAL A 394 5.03 -8.75 -12.97
CA VAL A 394 4.09 -8.39 -11.91
C VAL A 394 3.69 -9.63 -11.10
N ALA A 395 3.36 -10.74 -11.77
CA ALA A 395 3.04 -12.01 -11.11
C ALA A 395 4.22 -12.57 -10.28
N CYS A 396 5.45 -12.44 -10.77
CA CYS A 396 6.63 -12.83 -9.99
C CYS A 396 6.76 -11.99 -8.71
N VAL A 397 6.55 -10.68 -8.79
CA VAL A 397 6.65 -9.77 -7.64
C VAL A 397 5.51 -9.99 -6.66
N THR A 398 4.27 -10.22 -7.10
CA THR A 398 3.16 -10.53 -6.19
C THR A 398 3.39 -11.83 -5.43
N GLN A 399 3.91 -12.87 -6.10
CA GLN A 399 4.30 -14.11 -5.45
C GLN A 399 5.52 -13.94 -4.54
N ALA A 400 6.47 -13.06 -4.88
CA ALA A 400 7.59 -12.71 -4.01
C ALA A 400 7.11 -12.02 -2.73
N ILE A 401 6.10 -11.16 -2.82
CA ILE A 401 5.48 -10.51 -1.66
C ILE A 401 4.76 -11.55 -0.79
N ALA A 402 4.02 -12.50 -1.39
CA ALA A 402 3.33 -13.56 -0.66
C ALA A 402 4.31 -14.51 0.06
N THR A 403 5.42 -14.88 -0.58
CA THR A 403 6.46 -15.71 0.04
C THR A 403 7.25 -14.92 1.10
N ALA A 404 7.45 -13.62 0.92
CA ALA A 404 8.10 -12.75 1.91
C ALA A 404 7.26 -12.59 3.19
N ALA A 405 5.94 -12.69 3.09
CA ALA A 405 5.06 -12.68 4.26
C ALA A 405 5.35 -13.84 5.23
N ALA A 406 5.78 -14.99 4.71
CA ALA A 406 6.10 -16.20 5.47
C ALA A 406 7.52 -16.21 6.07
N ILE A 407 8.36 -15.20 5.79
CA ILE A 407 9.72 -15.12 6.34
C ILE A 407 9.66 -14.73 7.82
N GLY A 408 10.26 -15.56 8.67
CA GLY A 408 10.65 -15.18 10.03
C GLY A 408 12.00 -14.49 10.01
N TYR A 409 12.04 -13.18 10.28
CA TYR A 409 13.27 -12.40 10.31
C TYR A 409 14.03 -12.62 11.62
N ALA A 410 15.34 -12.84 11.54
CA ALA A 410 16.20 -12.98 12.71
C ALA A 410 16.62 -11.61 13.29
N SER A 411 16.80 -10.59 12.44
CA SER A 411 17.21 -9.25 12.86
C SER A 411 16.47 -8.14 12.11
N GLN A 412 16.53 -6.91 12.65
CA GLN A 412 16.02 -5.73 11.94
C GLN A 412 16.70 -5.54 10.58
N GLN A 413 18.01 -5.83 10.49
CA GLN A 413 18.77 -5.66 9.25
C GLN A 413 18.27 -6.59 8.13
N ASP A 414 17.93 -7.84 8.44
CA ASP A 414 17.40 -8.81 7.46
C ASP A 414 16.01 -8.41 6.95
N ALA A 415 15.20 -7.81 7.83
CA ALA A 415 13.90 -7.27 7.46
C ALA A 415 14.05 -6.04 6.54
N LEU A 416 15.02 -5.17 6.82
CA LEU A 416 15.33 -4.01 5.98
C LEU A 416 15.88 -4.44 4.62
N SER A 417 16.79 -5.40 4.56
CA SER A 417 17.32 -5.90 3.28
C SER A 417 16.23 -6.50 2.40
N THR A 418 15.30 -7.24 3.00
CA THR A 418 14.17 -7.83 2.26
C THR A 418 13.20 -6.76 1.77
N ARG A 419 12.93 -5.72 2.58
CA ARG A 419 12.18 -4.53 2.15
C ARG A 419 12.83 -3.89 0.94
N ASP A 420 14.13 -3.62 1.02
CA ASP A 420 14.84 -2.88 -0.01
C ASP A 420 14.89 -3.67 -1.31
N ALA A 421 15.01 -5.01 -1.25
CA ALA A 421 14.89 -5.89 -2.40
C ALA A 421 13.49 -5.86 -3.05
N LEU A 422 12.42 -5.91 -2.24
CA LEU A 422 11.04 -5.84 -2.75
C LEU A 422 10.71 -4.45 -3.34
N VAL A 423 11.16 -3.38 -2.69
CA VAL A 423 10.99 -2.02 -3.19
C VAL A 423 11.75 -1.82 -4.49
N ALA A 424 13.00 -2.29 -4.58
CA ALA A 424 13.76 -2.23 -5.83
C ALA A 424 13.07 -3.00 -6.97
N ALA A 425 12.43 -4.15 -6.67
CA ALA A 425 11.64 -4.88 -7.65
C ALA A 425 10.39 -4.11 -8.11
N LEU A 426 9.67 -3.45 -7.19
CA LEU A 426 8.52 -2.60 -7.50
C LEU A 426 8.91 -1.33 -8.28
N ASP A 427 10.05 -0.71 -7.95
CA ASP A 427 10.58 0.45 -8.68
C ASP A 427 10.96 0.05 -10.12
N ALA A 428 11.59 -1.13 -10.30
CA ALA A 428 11.87 -1.68 -11.63
C ALA A 428 10.60 -1.98 -12.44
N LEU A 429 9.51 -2.43 -11.79
CA LEU A 429 8.20 -2.55 -12.45
C LEU A 429 7.65 -1.18 -12.85
N GLY A 430 7.79 -0.16 -12.00
CA GLY A 430 7.39 1.22 -12.32
C GLY A 430 8.08 1.75 -13.58
N ASP A 431 9.41 1.59 -13.65
CA ASP A 431 10.21 1.97 -14.83
C ASP A 431 9.78 1.17 -16.07
N ALA A 432 9.50 -0.12 -15.91
CA ALA A 432 9.03 -0.97 -17.00
C ALA A 432 7.63 -0.57 -17.50
N VAL A 433 6.72 -0.15 -16.63
CA VAL A 433 5.39 0.38 -17.01
C VAL A 433 5.55 1.65 -17.84
N VAL A 434 6.42 2.58 -17.42
CA VAL A 434 6.71 3.80 -18.18
C VAL A 434 7.34 3.49 -19.54
N ALA A 435 8.27 2.54 -19.59
CA ALA A 435 8.91 2.09 -20.82
C ALA A 435 7.95 1.33 -21.75
N ALA A 436 6.96 0.62 -21.21
CA ALA A 436 5.89 -0.01 -21.97
C ALA A 436 4.92 1.03 -22.51
N ALA A 437 4.55 2.04 -21.70
CA ALA A 437 3.65 3.12 -22.07
C ALA A 437 4.14 3.90 -23.30
N ALA A 438 5.45 4.15 -23.40
CA ALA A 438 6.06 4.82 -24.55
C ALA A 438 5.86 4.05 -25.88
N VAL A 439 5.69 2.73 -25.81
CA VAL A 439 5.53 1.85 -26.99
C VAL A 439 4.05 1.60 -27.31
N THR A 440 3.17 1.65 -26.30
CA THR A 440 1.77 1.21 -26.42
C THR A 440 0.76 2.28 -26.82
N VAL A 441 1.14 3.57 -26.85
CA VAL A 441 0.26 4.65 -27.36
C VAL A 441 -0.12 4.42 -28.84
N GLY A 442 0.66 3.63 -29.59
CA GLY A 442 0.33 3.22 -30.97
C GLY A 442 -0.64 2.04 -31.11
N ASN A 443 -0.91 1.27 -30.04
CA ASN A 443 -1.59 -0.03 -30.09
C ASN A 443 -2.98 -0.07 -29.44
N GLY A 444 -3.57 1.09 -29.12
CA GLY A 444 -4.96 1.18 -28.63
C GLY A 444 -5.17 0.88 -27.15
N ILE A 445 -4.12 0.84 -26.33
CA ILE A 445 -4.24 0.74 -24.86
C ILE A 445 -4.75 2.07 -24.31
N ALA A 446 -5.75 2.02 -23.42
CA ALA A 446 -6.27 3.21 -22.79
C ALA A 446 -5.21 3.83 -21.86
N PRO A 447 -4.90 5.14 -21.96
CA PRO A 447 -3.93 5.80 -21.08
C PRO A 447 -4.27 5.66 -19.59
N SER A 448 -5.56 5.50 -19.27
CA SER A 448 -6.03 5.27 -17.90
C SER A 448 -5.53 3.95 -17.31
N ALA A 449 -5.53 2.85 -18.08
CA ALA A 449 -5.15 1.53 -17.55
C ALA A 449 -3.67 1.46 -17.14
N ILE A 450 -2.82 2.18 -17.88
CA ILE A 450 -1.39 2.33 -17.55
C ILE A 450 -1.22 3.16 -16.28
N ALA A 451 -2.01 4.23 -16.13
CA ALA A 451 -2.00 5.06 -14.93
C ALA A 451 -2.52 4.29 -13.70
N ASP A 452 -3.58 3.50 -13.86
CA ASP A 452 -4.16 2.66 -12.80
C ASP A 452 -3.15 1.59 -12.33
N LEU A 453 -2.44 0.95 -13.26
CA LEU A 453 -1.37 0.01 -12.92
C LEU A 453 -0.20 0.69 -12.20
N TYR A 454 0.23 1.87 -12.67
CA TYR A 454 1.29 2.63 -12.01
C TYR A 454 0.88 3.04 -10.58
N GLN A 455 -0.37 3.47 -10.37
CA GLN A 455 -0.91 3.76 -9.05
C GLN A 455 -0.95 2.52 -8.15
N ALA A 456 -1.35 1.36 -8.69
CA ALA A 456 -1.36 0.10 -7.95
C ALA A 456 0.06 -0.35 -7.51
N ILE A 457 1.08 -0.10 -8.33
CA ILE A 457 2.49 -0.34 -7.93
C ILE A 457 2.89 0.57 -6.76
N GLN A 458 2.55 1.86 -6.84
CA GLN A 458 2.87 2.83 -5.78
C GLN A 458 2.12 2.56 -4.47
N SER A 459 0.86 2.14 -4.53
CA SER A 459 0.09 1.74 -3.35
C SER A 459 0.65 0.47 -2.71
N THR A 460 1.06 -0.52 -3.51
CA THR A 460 1.74 -1.74 -3.05
C THR A 460 3.07 -1.40 -2.36
N ARG A 461 3.86 -0.49 -2.94
CA ARG A 461 5.10 0.01 -2.33
C ARG A 461 4.86 0.61 -0.95
N ALA A 462 3.87 1.48 -0.82
CA ALA A 462 3.49 2.06 0.47
C ALA A 462 3.05 0.98 1.48
N ALA A 463 2.32 -0.05 1.03
CA ALA A 463 1.89 -1.16 1.87
C ALA A 463 3.08 -2.03 2.35
N VAL A 464 4.08 -2.28 1.50
CA VAL A 464 5.34 -2.96 1.88
C VAL A 464 6.07 -2.20 2.98
N TYR A 465 6.20 -0.87 2.87
CA TYR A 465 6.79 -0.06 3.93
C TYR A 465 5.99 -0.15 5.24
N ALA A 466 4.66 -0.10 5.16
CA ALA A 466 3.80 -0.17 6.34
C ALA A 466 3.91 -1.52 7.07
N ASP A 467 3.90 -2.64 6.32
CA ASP A 467 4.01 -3.98 6.92
C ASP A 467 5.38 -4.21 7.56
N ILE A 468 6.47 -3.90 6.85
CA ILE A 468 7.81 -4.14 7.39
C ILE A 468 8.11 -3.19 8.56
N SER A 469 7.62 -1.95 8.55
CA SER A 469 7.71 -1.05 9.70
C SER A 469 6.98 -1.59 10.93
N ALA A 470 5.83 -2.24 10.74
CA ALA A 470 5.11 -2.90 11.84
C ALA A 470 5.88 -4.12 12.39
N ARG A 471 6.64 -4.83 11.55
CA ARG A 471 7.51 -5.96 11.97
C ARG A 471 8.79 -5.48 12.67
N LEU A 472 9.41 -4.39 12.20
CA LEU A 472 10.69 -3.88 12.69
C LEU A 472 10.71 -3.60 14.18
N GLY A 473 9.65 -3.01 14.73
CA GLY A 473 9.56 -2.67 16.16
C GLY A 473 9.57 -3.87 17.12
N ARG A 474 9.59 -5.11 16.61
CA ARG A 474 9.61 -6.35 17.40
C ARG A 474 10.89 -7.16 17.21
N LEU A 475 11.73 -6.78 16.25
CA LEU A 475 12.95 -7.49 15.94
C LEU A 475 14.11 -6.90 16.75
N PRO A 476 15.03 -7.74 17.27
CA PRO A 476 16.23 -7.24 17.93
C PRO A 476 17.11 -6.48 16.93
N SER A 477 17.71 -5.38 17.41
CA SER A 477 18.68 -4.61 16.64
C SER A 477 20.01 -5.37 16.53
N VAL A 478 20.80 -5.08 15.51
CA VAL A 478 22.15 -5.63 15.36
C VAL A 478 23.14 -4.61 15.91
N VAL A 479 23.93 -5.00 16.90
CA VAL A 479 24.93 -4.15 17.55
C VAL A 479 26.32 -4.64 17.17
N SER A 480 27.18 -3.71 16.79
CA SER A 480 28.60 -3.98 16.57
C SER A 480 29.37 -3.82 17.88
N VAL A 481 30.03 -4.89 18.31
CA VAL A 481 30.82 -4.97 19.53
C VAL A 481 32.28 -5.04 19.14
N THR A 482 33.10 -4.12 19.67
CA THR A 482 34.54 -4.14 19.42
C THR A 482 35.22 -5.08 20.41
N VAL A 483 35.92 -6.08 19.89
CA VAL A 483 36.64 -7.10 20.66
C VAL A 483 38.13 -6.74 20.70
N PRO A 484 38.68 -6.34 21.86
CA PRO A 484 40.02 -5.76 21.95
C PRO A 484 41.16 -6.78 21.83
N ARG A 485 40.88 -8.07 22.02
CA ARG A 485 41.85 -9.17 21.94
C ARG A 485 41.13 -10.48 21.65
N GLU A 486 41.86 -11.49 21.15
CA GLU A 486 41.27 -12.82 20.97
C GLU A 486 40.70 -13.36 22.28
N MET A 487 39.43 -13.78 22.25
CA MET A 487 38.72 -14.33 23.40
C MET A 487 37.70 -15.37 22.98
N SER A 488 37.21 -16.17 23.94
CA SER A 488 36.21 -17.19 23.65
C SER A 488 34.83 -16.57 23.42
N VAL A 489 34.02 -17.16 22.51
CA VAL A 489 32.64 -16.71 22.26
C VAL A 489 31.82 -16.76 23.55
N TRP A 490 32.07 -17.74 24.41
CA TRP A 490 31.42 -17.87 25.71
C TRP A 490 31.67 -16.66 26.62
N THR A 491 32.92 -16.20 26.72
CA THR A 491 33.26 -15.03 27.53
C THR A 491 32.62 -13.76 26.98
N LEU A 492 32.58 -13.63 25.65
CA LEU A 492 31.95 -12.51 24.96
C LEU A 492 30.43 -12.52 25.18
N ALA A 493 29.78 -13.68 25.06
CA ALA A 493 28.35 -13.84 25.31
C ALA A 493 27.97 -13.47 26.76
N TYR A 494 28.73 -13.96 27.75
CA TYR A 494 28.54 -13.56 29.16
C TYR A 494 28.72 -12.04 29.38
N ALA A 495 29.67 -11.42 28.68
CA ALA A 495 29.87 -9.98 28.77
C ALA A 495 28.72 -9.16 28.16
N LEU A 496 28.02 -9.71 27.16
CA LEU A 496 26.92 -9.03 26.47
C LEU A 496 25.55 -9.27 27.12
N THR A 497 25.27 -10.48 27.57
CA THR A 497 23.93 -10.86 28.05
C THR A 497 23.82 -10.98 29.57
N GLY A 498 24.94 -10.86 30.28
CA GLY A 498 25.02 -11.03 31.73
C GLY A 498 25.13 -12.50 32.15
N ASP A 499 24.80 -12.78 33.42
CA ASP A 499 25.07 -14.08 34.05
C ASP A 499 23.95 -15.12 33.87
N THR A 500 22.87 -14.76 33.15
CA THR A 500 21.73 -15.65 32.92
C THR A 500 22.00 -16.62 31.77
N ILE A 501 22.23 -17.88 32.11
CA ILE A 501 22.52 -18.96 31.15
C ILE A 501 21.47 -19.08 30.03
N ASP A 502 20.19 -18.83 30.33
CA ASP A 502 19.09 -18.88 29.36
C ASP A 502 19.25 -17.86 28.20
N ASN A 503 19.97 -16.76 28.43
CA ASN A 503 20.26 -15.74 27.42
C ASN A 503 21.63 -15.94 26.76
N VAL A 504 22.58 -16.56 27.46
CA VAL A 504 23.96 -16.79 26.98
C VAL A 504 23.99 -17.81 25.84
N VAL A 505 23.28 -18.94 25.98
CA VAL A 505 23.27 -20.01 24.96
C VAL A 505 22.74 -19.54 23.59
N PRO A 506 21.57 -18.86 23.49
CA PRO A 506 21.10 -18.37 22.20
C PRO A 506 22.01 -17.27 21.61
N MET A 507 22.65 -16.45 22.45
CA MET A 507 23.61 -15.43 22.00
C MET A 507 24.88 -16.03 21.41
N ILE A 508 25.39 -17.13 21.99
CA ILE A 508 26.52 -17.87 21.41
C ILE A 508 26.15 -18.38 20.01
N GLY A 509 24.94 -18.93 19.87
CA GLY A 509 24.42 -19.39 18.59
C GLY A 509 24.39 -18.27 17.54
N ASP A 510 23.87 -17.10 17.90
CA ASP A 510 23.83 -15.91 17.04
C ASP A 510 25.23 -15.40 16.67
N LEU A 511 26.14 -15.27 17.65
CA LEU A 511 27.51 -14.82 17.42
C LEU A 511 28.26 -15.73 16.43
N VAL A 512 28.10 -17.04 16.55
CA VAL A 512 28.76 -18.02 15.68
C VAL A 512 28.20 -17.98 14.27
N THR A 513 26.88 -17.96 14.11
CA THR A 513 26.23 -17.98 12.78
C THR A 513 26.41 -16.65 12.05
N ARG A 514 26.27 -15.51 12.73
CA ARG A 514 26.33 -14.17 12.14
C ARG A 514 27.74 -13.78 11.70
N ASN A 515 28.75 -14.16 12.47
CA ASN A 515 30.15 -13.81 12.18
C ASN A 515 30.90 -14.95 11.45
N GLY A 516 30.21 -16.05 11.11
CA GLY A 516 30.80 -17.19 10.40
C GLY A 516 31.99 -17.82 11.14
N LEU A 517 31.94 -17.87 12.47
CA LEU A 517 33.05 -18.32 13.28
C LEU A 517 33.22 -19.84 13.16
N ALA A 518 34.31 -20.27 12.50
CA ALA A 518 34.61 -21.69 12.31
C ALA A 518 34.94 -22.41 13.63
N LEU A 519 35.44 -21.68 14.63
CA LEU A 519 35.82 -22.21 15.95
C LEU A 519 35.22 -21.35 17.07
N PRO A 520 34.22 -21.83 17.82
CA PRO A 520 33.59 -21.08 18.91
C PRO A 520 34.52 -20.71 20.08
N ALA A 521 35.71 -21.32 20.14
CA ALA A 521 36.72 -21.04 21.15
C ALA A 521 37.58 -19.82 20.84
N ILE A 522 37.62 -19.36 19.58
CA ILE A 522 38.51 -18.29 19.13
C ILE A 522 37.69 -17.28 18.34
N VAL A 523 37.42 -16.12 18.96
CA VAL A 523 36.94 -14.93 18.28
C VAL A 523 38.15 -14.04 17.97
N PRO A 524 38.45 -13.74 16.69
CA PRO A 524 39.55 -12.85 16.35
C PRO A 524 39.32 -11.43 16.89
N ALA A 525 40.39 -10.71 17.20
CA ALA A 525 40.31 -9.31 17.60
C ALA A 525 39.76 -8.46 16.44
N GLY A 526 38.74 -7.62 16.71
CA GLY A 526 38.04 -6.88 15.66
C GLY A 526 36.60 -6.55 16.04
N THR A 527 35.81 -6.12 15.05
CA THR A 527 34.38 -5.82 15.24
C THR A 527 33.57 -7.10 15.02
N VAL A 528 32.69 -7.42 15.98
CA VAL A 528 31.82 -8.59 15.95
C VAL A 528 30.38 -8.12 16.05
N GLU A 529 29.49 -8.69 15.24
CA GLU A 529 28.07 -8.35 15.27
C GLU A 529 27.30 -9.29 16.18
N ALA A 530 26.38 -8.75 16.98
CA ALA A 530 25.54 -9.52 17.90
C ALA A 530 24.12 -8.91 17.95
N LEU A 531 23.11 -9.74 18.23
CA LEU A 531 21.77 -9.24 18.52
C LEU A 531 21.71 -8.50 19.86
N GLU A 532 21.06 -7.35 19.86
CA GLU A 532 20.73 -6.63 21.09
C GLU A 532 19.78 -7.50 21.92
N THR A 533 20.20 -7.85 23.14
CA THR A 533 19.31 -8.51 24.09
C THR A 533 18.25 -7.51 24.55
N ALA A 534 16.97 -7.82 24.32
CA ALA A 534 15.87 -7.06 24.88
C ALA A 534 16.00 -7.06 26.42
N SER A 535 16.32 -5.89 26.99
CA SER A 535 16.41 -5.66 28.43
C SER A 535 15.05 -5.69 29.10
#